data_AF-A0A2M8L164-F1
#
_entry.id   AF-A0A2M8L164-F1
#
_cell.length_a   1.000
_cell.length_b   1.000
_cell.length_c   1.000
_cell.angle_alpha   90.00
_cell.angle_beta   90.00
_cell.angle_gamma   90.00
#
_symmetry.space_group_name_H-M   'P 1'
#
loop_
_entity.id
_entity.type
_entity.pdbx_description
1 polymer ?
#
loop_
_entity_poly.entity_id
_entity_poly.type
_entity_poly.pdbx_seq_one_letter_code
_entity_poly.pdbx_strand_id
1 'polypeptide(L)'
;NLIDQIRSASLTFETYLKNKNQNLDELKHELEHQAQDEWTLNLAITQISSEQKLDPTEIEIKDIVSKNPQLTQNPSLVVYLLTQQKVINYLLSLV
;
A
#
# COMPACT_ATOMS: atom_id res chain seq x y z
N ASN A 1 9.08 -9.08 3.78
CA ASN A 1 8.29 -10.10 3.05
C ASN A 1 7.77 -11.14 4.07
N LEU A 2 6.66 -11.84 3.82
CA LEU A 2 6.14 -12.92 4.68
C LEU A 2 7.22 -13.94 5.07
N ILE A 3 8.11 -14.29 4.14
CA ILE A 3 9.24 -15.19 4.39
C ILE A 3 10.21 -14.63 5.43
N ASP A 4 10.47 -13.32 5.41
CA ASP A 4 11.34 -12.66 6.40
C ASP A 4 10.70 -12.65 7.79
N GLN A 5 9.39 -12.43 7.86
CA GLN A 5 8.64 -12.46 9.11
C GLN A 5 8.64 -13.87 9.72
N ILE A 6 8.39 -14.90 8.89
CA ILE A 6 8.45 -16.31 9.29
C ILE A 6 9.85 -16.68 9.79
N ARG A 7 10.91 -16.27 9.08
CA ARG A 7 12.30 -16.47 9.50
C ARG A 7 12.63 -15.74 10.80
N SER A 8 12.16 -14.50 10.98
CA SER A 8 12.39 -13.73 12.21
C SER A 8 11.71 -14.35 13.43
N ALA A 9 10.59 -15.04 13.21
CA ALA A 9 9.88 -15.81 14.22
C ALA A 9 10.48 -17.21 14.45
N SER A 10 11.61 -17.55 13.80
CA SER A 10 12.22 -18.89 13.84
C SER A 10 11.27 -20.03 13.41
N LEU A 11 10.27 -19.72 12.59
CA LEU A 11 9.34 -20.70 12.03
C LEU A 11 9.79 -21.13 10.64
N THR A 12 9.44 -22.35 10.24
CA THR A 12 9.45 -22.74 8.83
C THR A 12 8.15 -22.33 8.17
N PHE A 13 8.15 -22.16 6.85
CA PHE A 13 6.94 -21.83 6.08
C PHE A 13 5.85 -22.90 6.25
N GLU A 14 6.24 -24.17 6.29
CA GLU A 14 5.33 -25.30 6.56
C GLU A 14 4.74 -25.23 7.98
N THR A 15 5.54 -24.85 8.98
CA THR A 15 5.06 -24.68 10.36
C THR A 15 4.12 -23.49 10.46
N TYR A 16 4.39 -22.40 9.75
CA TYR A 16 3.51 -21.24 9.67
C TYR A 16 2.13 -21.62 9.11
N LEU A 17 2.10 -22.32 7.97
CA LEU A 17 0.87 -22.80 7.34
C LEU A 17 0.09 -23.74 8.27
N LYS A 18 0.79 -24.69 8.91
CA LYS A 18 0.19 -25.60 9.88
C LYS A 18 -0.40 -24.87 11.09
N ASN A 19 0.29 -23.86 11.62
CA ASN A 19 -0.20 -23.06 12.74
C ASN A 19 -1.44 -22.22 12.38
N LYS A 20 -1.55 -21.83 11.11
CA LYS A 20 -2.72 -21.15 10.54
C LYS A 20 -3.84 -22.10 10.15
N ASN A 21 -3.64 -23.41 10.29
CA ASN A 21 -4.53 -24.45 9.80
C ASN A 21 -4.90 -24.23 8.32
N GLN A 22 -3.90 -23.84 7.52
CA GLN A 22 -4.03 -23.42 6.14
C GLN A 22 -3.08 -24.24 5.27
N ASN A 23 -3.50 -24.58 4.05
CA ASN A 23 -2.63 -25.21 3.06
C ASN A 23 -2.08 -24.20 2.05
N LEU A 24 -1.18 -24.66 1.17
CA LEU A 24 -0.52 -23.78 0.20
C LEU A 24 -1.49 -23.18 -0.83
N ASP A 25 -2.48 -23.95 -1.28
CA ASP A 25 -3.46 -23.49 -2.26
C ASP A 25 -4.38 -22.43 -1.66
N GLU A 26 -4.78 -22.60 -0.39
CA GLU A 26 -5.54 -21.60 0.36
C GLU A 26 -4.74 -20.31 0.56
N LEU A 27 -3.45 -20.41 0.89
CA LEU A 27 -2.59 -19.22 1.00
C LEU A 27 -2.41 -18.52 -0.34
N LYS A 28 -2.25 -19.28 -1.43
CA LYS A 28 -2.17 -18.72 -2.77
C LYS A 28 -3.45 -17.97 -3.12
N HIS A 29 -4.61 -18.57 -2.89
CA HIS A 29 -5.90 -17.94 -3.16
C HIS A 29 -6.10 -16.68 -2.30
N GLU A 30 -5.68 -16.69 -1.04
CA GLU A 30 -5.72 -15.51 -0.17
C GLU A 30 -4.84 -14.37 -0.72
N LEU A 31 -3.59 -14.68 -1.11
CA LEU A 31 -2.68 -13.69 -1.67
C LEU A 31 -3.17 -13.15 -3.02
N GLU A 32 -3.79 -13.98 -3.85
CA GLU A 32 -4.43 -13.56 -5.10
C GLU A 32 -5.59 -12.60 -4.84
N HIS A 33 -6.45 -12.92 -3.88
CA HIS A 33 -7.55 -12.05 -3.48
C HIS A 33 -7.05 -10.72 -2.90
N GLN A 34 -6.05 -10.76 -2.02
CA GLN A 34 -5.43 -9.55 -1.47
C GLN A 34 -4.81 -8.68 -2.56
N ALA A 35 -4.09 -9.28 -3.51
CA ALA A 35 -3.52 -8.54 -4.64
C ALA A 35 -4.62 -7.91 -5.52
N GLN A 36 -5.72 -8.63 -5.76
CA GLN A 36 -6.86 -8.11 -6.50
C GLN A 36 -7.53 -6.93 -5.79
N ASP A 37 -7.73 -7.03 -4.48
CA ASP A 37 -8.32 -5.96 -3.67
C ASP A 37 -7.41 -4.72 -3.66
N GLU A 38 -6.10 -4.91 -3.44
CA GLU A 38 -5.11 -3.83 -3.45
C GLU A 38 -5.06 -3.15 -4.82
N TRP A 39 -5.08 -3.90 -5.91
CA TRP A 39 -5.12 -3.34 -7.26
C TRP A 39 -6.41 -2.56 -7.52
N THR A 40 -7.55 -3.12 -7.13
CA THR A 40 -8.85 -2.47 -7.29
C THR A 40 -8.89 -1.14 -6.53
N LEU A 41 -8.41 -1.14 -5.27
CA LEU A 41 -8.29 0.06 -4.46
C LEU A 41 -7.37 1.09 -5.11
N ASN A 42 -6.19 0.69 -5.55
CA ASN A 42 -5.22 1.59 -6.17
C ASN A 42 -5.73 2.20 -7.48
N LEU A 43 -6.47 1.42 -8.28
CA LEU A 43 -7.12 1.91 -9.49
C LEU A 43 -8.22 2.92 -9.15
N ALA A 44 -9.06 2.63 -8.15
CA ALA A 44 -10.09 3.55 -7.69
C ALA A 44 -9.50 4.88 -7.20
N ILE A 45 -8.44 4.83 -6.37
CA ILE A 45 -7.74 6.02 -5.89
C ILE A 45 -7.15 6.82 -7.05
N THR A 46 -6.50 6.15 -8.01
CA THR A 46 -5.92 6.81 -9.19
C THR A 46 -6.99 7.50 -10.02
N GLN A 47 -8.13 6.83 -10.23
CA GLN A 47 -9.24 7.37 -10.99
C GLN A 47 -9.88 8.58 -10.30
N ILE A 48 -10.17 8.49 -9.00
CA ILE A 48 -10.71 9.62 -8.23
C ILE A 48 -9.73 10.79 -8.25
N SER A 49 -8.43 10.55 -8.06
CA SER A 49 -7.41 11.61 -8.11
C SER A 49 -7.45 12.34 -9.43
N SER A 50 -7.52 11.61 -10.54
CA SER A 50 -7.55 12.19 -11.88
C SER A 50 -8.83 13.00 -12.13
N GLU A 51 -10.00 12.42 -11.83
CA GLU A 51 -11.29 13.06 -12.06
C GLU A 51 -11.49 14.33 -11.22
N GLN A 52 -11.02 14.29 -9.97
CA GLN A 52 -11.15 15.39 -9.02
C GLN A 52 -9.93 16.32 -9.02
N LYS A 53 -8.93 16.06 -9.87
CA LYS A 53 -7.68 16.83 -10.00
C LYS A 53 -6.95 16.99 -8.67
N LEU A 54 -6.83 15.89 -7.92
CA LEU A 54 -6.23 15.83 -6.59
C LEU A 54 -4.74 15.51 -6.63
N ASP A 55 -4.09 15.60 -7.80
CA ASP A 55 -2.69 15.27 -7.95
C ASP A 55 -1.80 16.13 -7.01
N PRO A 56 -0.77 15.54 -6.39
CA PRO A 56 0.16 16.30 -5.56
C PRO A 56 0.93 17.31 -6.39
N THR A 57 0.97 18.55 -5.92
CA THR A 57 1.79 19.61 -6.50
C THR A 57 3.26 19.43 -6.13
N GLU A 58 4.17 20.01 -6.93
CA GLU A 58 5.60 20.00 -6.62
C GLU A 58 5.93 20.59 -5.25
N ILE A 59 5.17 21.61 -4.82
CA ILE A 59 5.37 22.28 -3.54
C ILE A 59 5.03 21.33 -2.40
N GLU A 60 3.90 20.62 -2.48
CA GLU A 60 3.50 19.62 -1.48
C GLU A 60 4.55 18.49 -1.35
N ILE A 61 5.08 18.03 -2.49
CA ILE A 61 6.13 17.00 -2.52
C ILE A 61 7.42 17.53 -1.86
N LYS A 62 7.87 18.73 -2.24
CA LYS A 62 9.09 19.36 -1.69
C LYS A 62 8.96 19.58 -0.17
N ASP A 63 7.80 20.01 0.31
CA ASP A 63 7.55 20.23 1.72
C ASP A 63 7.69 18.93 2.54
N ILE A 64 7.14 17.82 2.07
CA ILE A 64 7.27 16.53 2.75
C ILE A 64 8.70 16.03 2.74
N VAL A 65 9.37 16.13 1.59
CA VAL A 65 10.75 15.66 1.43
C VAL A 65 11.73 16.49 2.26
N SER A 66 11.50 17.80 2.40
CA SER A 66 12.33 18.66 3.25
C SER A 66 12.23 18.28 4.74
N LYS A 67 11.04 17.85 5.19
CA LYS A 67 10.79 17.39 6.56
C LYS A 67 11.28 15.95 6.80
N ASN A 68 11.39 15.16 5.73
CA ASN A 68 11.79 13.76 5.78
C ASN A 68 12.81 13.47 4.67
N PRO A 69 14.07 13.90 4.82
CA PRO A 69 15.08 13.77 3.77
C PRO A 69 15.30 12.34 3.29
N GLN A 70 15.04 11.34 4.13
CA GLN A 70 15.09 9.92 3.78
C GLN A 70 14.14 9.53 2.64
N LEU A 71 13.05 10.27 2.44
CA LEU A 71 12.07 10.00 1.39
C LEU A 71 12.54 10.43 -0.01
N THR A 72 13.63 11.22 -0.10
CA THR A 72 14.28 11.54 -1.39
C THR A 72 14.69 10.29 -2.18
N GLN A 73 14.94 9.18 -1.49
CA GLN A 73 15.37 7.92 -2.10
C GLN A 73 14.27 7.25 -2.95
N ASN A 74 13.00 7.64 -2.74
CA ASN A 74 11.88 7.11 -3.50
C ASN A 74 10.81 8.20 -3.72
N PRO A 75 11.02 9.13 -4.65
CA PRO A 75 10.09 10.23 -4.90
C PRO A 75 8.72 9.73 -5.38
N SER A 76 8.67 8.62 -6.11
CA SER A 76 7.41 8.00 -6.55
C SER A 76 6.55 7.52 -5.38
N LEU A 77 7.17 7.00 -4.31
CA LEU A 77 6.47 6.64 -3.09
C LEU A 77 5.85 7.86 -2.41
N VAL A 78 6.53 9.01 -2.40
CA VAL A 78 6.00 10.26 -1.84
C VAL A 78 4.76 10.70 -2.59
N VAL A 79 4.82 10.70 -3.93
CA VAL A 79 3.66 11.04 -4.78
C VAL A 79 2.51 10.09 -4.51
N TYR A 80 2.77 8.78 -4.51
CA TYR A 80 1.75 7.76 -4.27
C TYR A 80 1.03 7.93 -2.92
N LEU A 81 1.78 8.16 -1.83
CA LEU A 81 1.21 8.36 -0.49
C LEU A 81 0.42 9.67 -0.39
N LEU A 82 0.92 10.75 -1.00
CA LEU A 82 0.22 12.04 -1.06
C LEU A 82 -1.09 11.94 -1.84
N THR A 83 -1.09 11.26 -2.98
CA THR A 83 -2.31 11.02 -3.77
C THR A 83 -3.37 10.29 -2.95
N GLN A 84 -3.00 9.21 -2.27
CA GLN A 84 -3.92 8.47 -1.40
C GLN A 84 -4.48 9.36 -0.29
N GLN A 85 -3.62 10.13 0.39
CA GLN A 85 -4.06 11.05 1.44
C GLN A 85 -5.06 12.08 0.93
N LYS A 86 -4.81 12.69 -0.23
CA LYS A 86 -5.72 13.69 -0.82
C LYS A 86 -7.05 13.08 -1.22
N VAL A 87 -7.07 11.88 -1.79
CA VAL A 87 -8.30 11.16 -2.12
C VAL A 87 -9.10 10.81 -0.85
N ILE A 88 -8.45 10.29 0.19
CA ILE A 88 -9.11 9.99 1.47
C ILE A 88 -9.71 11.26 2.08
N ASN A 89 -8.96 12.36 2.12
CA ASN A 89 -9.44 13.64 2.63
C ASN A 89 -10.64 14.17 1.83
N TYR A 90 -10.61 14.04 0.51
CA TYR A 90 -11.74 14.38 -0.35
C TYR A 90 -12.97 13.54 -0.01
N LEU A 91 -12.84 12.21 0.08
CA LEU A 91 -13.95 11.32 0.41
C LEU A 91 -14.53 11.62 1.79
N LEU A 92 -13.68 11.90 2.79
CA LEU A 92 -14.12 12.29 4.13
C LEU A 92 -14.86 13.63 4.15
N SER A 93 -14.59 14.53 3.20
CA SER A 93 -15.30 15.82 3.10
C SER A 93 -16.70 15.72 2.50
N LEU A 94 -17.05 14.56 1.93
CA LEU A 94 -18.38 14.30 1.36
C LEU A 94 -19.40 13.79 2.38
N VAL A 95 -18.95 13.45 3.60
CA VAL A 95 -19.76 12.88 4.69
C VAL A 95 -19.98 13.94 5.76
#